data_AF-A0A7Z3GZB5-F1
#
_entry.id   AF-A0A7Z3GZB5-F1
#
_cell.length_a   1.000
_cell.length_b   1.000
_cell.length_c   1.000
_cell.angle_alpha   90.00
_cell.angle_beta   90.00
_cell.angle_gamma   90.00
#
_symmetry.space_group_name_H-M   'P 1'
#
loop_
_entity.id
_entity.type
_entity.pdbx_description
1 polymer ?
#
loop_
_entity_poly.entity_id
_entity_poly.type
_entity_poly.pdbx_seq_one_letter_code
_entity_poly.pdbx_strand_id
1 'polypeptide(L)'
;MSRRLPVILLLVLLPLWLAASYGARYGFMEDAQWVGICVDEASRWECSVRSNLGLLIHFQVLGWAAIAAAVIGFVVPGRAGWWLAVLALVFGLPALALYNTTLAVFAVVIAGLRLVRESRGV
;
A
#
# COMPACT_ATOMS: atom_id res chain seq x y z
N MET A 1 2.72 -1.75 26.91
CA MET A 1 3.01 -2.34 25.58
C MET A 1 4.52 -2.36 25.37
N SER A 2 5.14 -3.50 25.02
CA SER A 2 6.58 -3.53 24.74
C SER A 2 6.91 -2.61 23.57
N ARG A 3 7.94 -1.76 23.72
CA ARG A 3 8.38 -0.79 22.71
C ARG A 3 8.84 -1.47 21.40
N ARG A 4 9.16 -2.78 21.46
CA ARG A 4 9.63 -3.60 20.33
C ARG A 4 8.50 -4.30 19.56
N LEU A 5 7.38 -4.61 20.22
CA LEU A 5 6.24 -5.29 19.62
C LEU A 5 5.72 -4.61 18.33
N PRO A 6 5.46 -3.29 18.29
CA PRO A 6 4.95 -2.66 17.07
C PRO A 6 5.93 -2.73 15.90
N VAL A 7 7.25 -2.71 16.17
CA VAL A 7 8.28 -2.82 15.13
C VAL A 7 8.33 -4.24 14.56
N ILE A 8 8.27 -5.25 15.43
CA ILE A 8 8.24 -6.66 15.01
C ILE A 8 7.01 -6.92 14.14
N LEU A 9 5.84 -6.41 14.54
CA LEU A 9 4.62 -6.52 13.75
C LEU A 9 4.77 -5.87 12.38
N LEU A 10 5.37 -4.68 12.28
CA LEU A 10 5.62 -4.04 10.97
C LEU A 10 6.57 -4.88 10.10
N LEU A 11 7.64 -5.42 10.68
CA LEU A 11 8.61 -6.25 9.95
C LEU A 11 8.01 -7.54 9.39
N VAL A 12 6.95 -8.08 10.00
CA VAL A 12 6.24 -9.27 9.50
C VAL A 12 5.11 -8.90 8.56
N LEU A 13 4.28 -7.92 8.94
CA LEU A 13 3.08 -7.56 8.19
C LEU A 13 3.40 -6.86 6.87
N LEU A 14 4.44 -6.03 6.80
CA LEU A 14 4.76 -5.30 5.57
C LEU A 14 5.22 -6.24 4.43
N PRO A 15 6.13 -7.23 4.66
CA PRO A 15 6.46 -8.22 3.63
C PRO A 15 5.28 -9.10 3.24
N LEU A 16 4.46 -9.53 4.21
CA LEU A 16 3.25 -10.31 3.90
C LEU A 16 2.27 -9.50 3.04
N TRP A 17 2.11 -8.21 3.34
CA TRP A 17 1.25 -7.32 2.59
C TRP A 17 1.77 -7.08 1.17
N LEU A 18 3.08 -6.93 1.01
CA LEU A 18 3.72 -6.85 -0.30
C LEU A 18 3.51 -8.15 -1.10
N ALA A 19 3.70 -9.31 -0.47
CA ALA A 19 3.47 -10.62 -1.09
C ALA A 19 2.02 -10.79 -1.53
N ALA A 20 1.05 -10.41 -0.68
CA ALA A 20 -0.36 -10.40 -1.02
C ALA A 20 -0.67 -9.46 -2.20
N SER A 21 -0.03 -8.30 -2.26
CA SER A 21 -0.20 -7.35 -3.36
C SER A 21 0.31 -7.91 -4.69
N TYR A 22 1.45 -8.63 -4.67
CA TYR A 22 1.93 -9.35 -5.85
C TYR A 22 1.04 -10.55 -6.21
N GLY A 23 0.48 -11.25 -5.23
CA GLY A 23 -0.53 -12.27 -5.45
C GLY A 23 -1.77 -11.71 -6.15
N ALA A 24 -2.27 -10.56 -5.71
CA ALA A 24 -3.38 -9.86 -6.36
C ALA A 24 -3.03 -9.44 -7.80
N ARG A 25 -1.81 -8.97 -8.04
CA ARG A 25 -1.36 -8.62 -9.39
C ARG A 25 -1.31 -9.84 -10.30
N TYR A 26 -0.49 -10.84 -9.96
CA TYR A 26 -0.19 -11.94 -10.86
C TYR A 26 -1.25 -13.05 -10.86
N GLY A 27 -1.90 -13.30 -9.73
CA GLY A 27 -2.88 -14.37 -9.57
C GLY A 27 -4.34 -13.96 -9.77
N PHE A 28 -4.63 -12.66 -9.85
CA PHE A 28 -6.00 -12.16 -10.00
C PHE A 28 -6.15 -11.14 -11.13
N MET A 29 -5.27 -10.14 -11.20
CA MET A 29 -5.36 -9.12 -12.26
C MET A 29 -4.85 -9.64 -13.60
N GLU A 30 -3.69 -10.30 -13.63
CA GLU A 30 -3.00 -10.74 -14.87
C GLU A 30 -3.33 -12.17 -15.29
N ASP A 31 -3.93 -12.97 -14.41
CA ASP A 31 -4.21 -14.38 -14.68
C ASP A 31 -5.31 -14.58 -15.73
N ALA A 32 -5.04 -15.45 -16.72
CA ALA A 32 -5.90 -15.67 -17.88
C ALA A 32 -7.22 -16.36 -17.54
N GLN A 33 -7.27 -17.16 -16.47
CA GLN A 33 -8.51 -17.81 -16.02
C GLN A 33 -9.54 -16.74 -15.63
N TRP A 34 -9.10 -15.74 -14.87
CA TRP A 34 -9.95 -14.62 -14.46
C TRP A 34 -10.33 -13.71 -15.63
N VAL A 35 -9.50 -13.60 -16.67
CA VAL A 35 -9.88 -12.93 -17.93
C VAL A 35 -11.05 -13.64 -18.58
N GLY A 36 -10.97 -14.96 -18.78
CA GLY A 36 -12.05 -15.73 -19.38
C GLY A 36 -13.37 -15.61 -18.61
N ILE A 37 -13.32 -15.88 -17.29
CA ILE A 37 -14.50 -15.82 -16.42
C ILE A 37 -15.20 -14.45 -16.49
N CYS A 38 -14.42 -13.36 -16.47
CA CYS A 38 -14.99 -12.02 -16.45
C CYS A 38 -15.47 -11.49 -17.80
N VAL A 39 -15.07 -12.12 -18.91
CA VAL A 39 -15.65 -11.85 -20.23
C VAL A 39 -17.03 -12.49 -20.35
N ASP A 40 -17.17 -13.73 -19.87
CA ASP A 40 -18.42 -14.49 -19.99
C ASP A 40 -19.46 -14.09 -18.93
N GLU A 41 -19.03 -13.75 -17.71
CA GLU A 41 -19.91 -13.48 -16.56
C GLU A 41 -19.51 -12.21 -15.79
N ALA A 42 -19.60 -11.05 -16.47
CA ALA A 42 -19.16 -9.77 -15.92
C ALA A 42 -19.86 -9.32 -14.63
N SER A 43 -21.06 -9.82 -14.33
CA SER A 43 -21.83 -9.45 -13.11
C SER A 43 -21.34 -10.13 -11.83
N ARG A 44 -20.35 -11.03 -11.91
CA ARG A 44 -19.73 -11.63 -10.73
C ARG A 44 -19.00 -10.58 -9.89
N TRP A 45 -19.05 -10.74 -8.58
CA TRP A 45 -18.46 -9.75 -7.67
C TRP A 45 -16.93 -9.71 -7.80
N GLU A 46 -16.28 -10.84 -8.09
CA GLU A 46 -14.84 -10.92 -8.36
C GLU A 46 -14.46 -10.03 -9.56
N CYS A 47 -15.26 -10.06 -10.62
CA CYS A 47 -15.05 -9.25 -11.81
C CYS A 47 -15.26 -7.76 -11.52
N SER A 48 -16.23 -7.42 -10.67
CA SER A 48 -16.38 -6.06 -10.17
C SER A 48 -15.15 -5.61 -9.36
N VAL A 49 -14.63 -6.44 -8.45
CA VAL A 49 -13.41 -6.11 -7.69
C VAL A 49 -12.21 -5.93 -8.62
N ARG A 50 -12.03 -6.83 -9.58
CA ARG A 50 -10.94 -6.75 -10.59
C ARG A 50 -11.03 -5.48 -11.42
N SER A 51 -12.23 -5.10 -11.86
CA SER A 51 -12.47 -3.84 -12.58
C SER A 51 -12.14 -2.62 -11.72
N ASN A 52 -12.61 -2.59 -10.46
CA ASN A 52 -12.32 -1.51 -9.52
C ASN A 52 -10.82 -1.40 -9.21
N LEU A 53 -10.12 -2.52 -9.04
CA LEU A 53 -8.66 -2.53 -8.90
C LEU A 53 -7.99 -1.94 -10.15
N GLY A 54 -8.46 -2.30 -11.35
CA GLY A 54 -8.01 -1.70 -12.61
C GLY A 54 -8.21 -0.18 -12.62
N LEU A 55 -9.35 0.32 -12.16
CA LEU A 55 -9.62 1.77 -12.06
C LEU A 55 -8.71 2.45 -11.03
N LEU A 56 -8.50 1.85 -9.86
CA LEU A 56 -7.59 2.38 -8.84
C LEU A 56 -6.14 2.48 -9.36
N ILE A 57 -5.71 1.52 -10.18
CA ILE A 57 -4.41 1.54 -10.85
C ILE A 57 -4.37 2.67 -11.89
N HIS A 58 -5.39 2.73 -12.76
CA HIS A 58 -5.47 3.73 -13.83
C HIS A 58 -5.41 5.16 -13.30
N PHE A 59 -6.19 5.46 -12.26
CA PHE A 59 -6.19 6.78 -11.62
C PHE A 59 -5.12 6.96 -10.54
N GLN A 60 -4.23 5.97 -10.38
CA GLN A 60 -3.11 6.03 -9.44
C GLN A 60 -3.53 6.34 -7.98
N VAL A 61 -4.74 5.97 -7.59
CA VAL A 61 -5.37 6.38 -6.32
C VAL A 61 -4.53 5.96 -5.12
N LEU A 62 -4.01 4.72 -5.14
CA LEU A 62 -3.18 4.19 -4.07
C LEU A 62 -1.85 4.97 -3.91
N GLY A 63 -1.24 5.39 -5.02
CA GLY A 63 0.01 6.15 -4.99
C GLY A 63 -0.19 7.57 -4.49
N TRP A 64 -1.25 8.25 -4.94
CA TRP A 64 -1.61 9.57 -4.43
C TRP A 64 -1.95 9.54 -2.94
N ALA A 65 -2.72 8.54 -2.49
CA ALA A 65 -3.02 8.34 -1.08
C ALA A 65 -1.74 8.09 -0.25
N ALA A 66 -0.83 7.25 -0.75
CA ALA A 66 0.44 6.97 -0.09
C ALA A 66 1.32 8.22 0.03
N ILE A 67 1.44 9.02 -1.04
CA ILE A 67 2.20 10.27 -1.02
C ILE A 67 1.59 11.28 -0.05
N ALA A 68 0.27 11.49 -0.11
CA ALA A 68 -0.40 12.41 0.80
C ALA A 68 -0.16 12.01 2.26
N ALA A 69 -0.34 10.73 2.59
CA ALA A 69 -0.09 10.21 3.94
C ALA A 69 1.39 10.35 4.34
N ALA A 70 2.33 10.07 3.44
CA ALA A 70 3.77 10.17 3.71
C ALA A 70 4.20 11.61 3.99
N VAL A 71 3.78 12.55 3.16
CA VAL A 71 4.12 13.98 3.31
C VAL A 71 3.54 14.54 4.60
N ILE A 72 2.25 14.30 4.87
CA ILE A 72 1.60 14.77 6.11
C ILE A 72 2.24 14.09 7.32
N GLY A 73 2.48 12.77 7.26
CA GLY A 73 3.11 12.03 8.35
C GLY A 73 4.54 12.47 8.66
N PHE A 74 5.27 12.92 7.64
CA PHE A 74 6.65 13.40 7.80
C PHE A 74 6.73 14.72 8.57
N VAL A 75 5.77 15.63 8.37
CA VAL A 75 5.72 16.93 9.04
C VAL A 75 5.05 16.88 10.41
N VAL A 76 4.09 15.97 10.63
CA VAL A 76 3.35 15.85 11.89
C VAL A 76 4.21 15.18 12.98
N PRO A 77 4.43 15.84 14.15
CA PRO A 77 5.24 15.28 15.23
C PRO A 77 4.53 14.14 15.99
N GLY A 78 5.31 13.41 16.79
CA GLY A 78 4.79 12.41 17.72
C GLY A 78 4.13 11.19 17.06
N ARG A 79 3.11 10.64 17.74
CA ARG A 79 2.42 9.39 17.37
C ARG A 79 1.56 9.51 16.12
N ALA A 80 0.94 10.68 15.89
CA ALA A 80 0.09 10.89 14.72
C ALA A 80 0.89 10.75 13.42
N GLY A 81 2.07 11.38 13.33
CA GLY A 81 2.96 11.22 12.17
C GLY A 81 3.49 9.81 11.98
N TRP A 82 3.68 9.06 13.07
CA TRP A 82 4.06 7.64 13.00
C TRP A 82 2.95 6.79 12.39
N TRP A 83 1.70 6.97 12.81
CA TRP A 83 0.56 6.24 12.21
C TRP A 83 0.32 6.62 10.76
N LEU A 84 0.50 7.90 10.40
CA LEU A 84 0.44 8.33 9.01
C LEU A 84 1.54 7.71 8.15
N ALA A 85 2.75 7.51 8.70
CA ALA A 85 3.80 6.77 8.02
C ALA A 85 3.44 5.29 7.82
N VAL A 86 2.83 4.64 8.82
CA VAL A 86 2.32 3.27 8.66
C VAL A 86 1.24 3.22 7.57
N LEU A 87 0.30 4.17 7.58
CA LEU A 87 -0.75 4.28 6.57
C LEU A 87 -0.17 4.47 5.16
N ALA A 88 0.86 5.31 5.04
CA ALA A 88 1.58 5.51 3.79
C ALA A 88 2.23 4.21 3.27
N LEU A 89 2.74 3.35 4.15
CA LEU A 89 3.27 2.03 3.75
C LEU A 89 2.17 1.05 3.36
N VAL A 90 1.03 1.08 4.06
CA VAL A 90 -0.13 0.24 3.74
C VAL A 90 -0.66 0.53 2.33
N PHE A 91 -0.67 1.79 1.89
CA PHE A 91 -1.04 2.15 0.51
C PHE A 91 0.14 2.07 -0.48
N GLY A 92 1.34 2.43 -0.03
CA GLY A 92 2.54 2.50 -0.86
C GLY A 92 3.01 1.14 -1.35
N LEU A 93 2.96 0.09 -0.53
CA LEU A 93 3.38 -1.25 -0.95
C LEU A 93 2.46 -1.86 -2.03
N PRO A 94 1.11 -1.81 -1.90
CA PRO A 94 0.21 -2.16 -2.99
C PRO A 94 0.42 -1.29 -4.23
N ALA A 95 0.58 0.02 -4.07
CA ALA A 95 0.85 0.92 -5.19
C ALA A 95 2.14 0.54 -5.93
N LEU A 96 3.20 0.15 -5.21
CA LEU A 96 4.46 -0.31 -5.76
C LEU A 96 4.29 -1.60 -6.58
N ALA A 97 3.51 -2.55 -6.06
CA ALA A 97 3.23 -3.80 -6.74
C ALA A 97 2.29 -3.61 -7.95
N LEU A 98 1.23 -2.81 -7.80
CA LEU A 98 0.15 -2.60 -8.76
C LEU A 98 0.41 -1.41 -9.71
N TYR A 99 1.61 -1.36 -10.31
CA TYR A 99 1.94 -0.45 -11.42
C TYR A 99 2.00 1.06 -11.12
N ASN A 100 2.10 1.48 -9.86
CA ASN A 100 2.20 2.89 -9.49
C ASN A 100 3.56 3.22 -8.84
N THR A 101 4.62 2.67 -9.41
CA THR A 101 6.01 2.76 -8.91
C THR A 101 6.50 4.21 -8.80
N THR A 102 6.20 5.07 -9.79
CA THR A 102 6.68 6.46 -9.82
C THR A 102 6.27 7.27 -8.60
N LEU A 103 5.08 7.04 -8.04
CA LEU A 103 4.64 7.68 -6.80
C LEU A 103 5.05 6.86 -5.57
N ALA A 104 4.83 5.55 -5.62
CA ALA A 104 4.98 4.66 -4.47
C ALA A 104 6.40 4.64 -3.90
N VAL A 105 7.44 4.70 -4.74
CA VAL A 105 8.84 4.67 -4.27
C VAL A 105 9.12 5.83 -3.32
N PHE A 106 8.71 7.05 -3.69
CA PHE A 106 8.92 8.22 -2.82
C PHE A 106 8.11 8.11 -1.53
N ALA A 107 6.85 7.68 -1.61
CA ALA A 107 6.00 7.50 -0.43
C ALA A 107 6.61 6.50 0.58
N VAL A 108 7.07 5.34 0.09
CA VAL A 108 7.66 4.29 0.92
C VAL A 108 8.97 4.76 1.56
N VAL A 109 9.83 5.46 0.82
CA VAL A 109 11.08 6.00 1.36
C VAL A 109 10.80 7.05 2.45
N ILE A 110 9.92 8.02 2.17
CA ILE A 110 9.59 9.09 3.14
C ILE A 110 8.97 8.49 4.41
N ALA A 111 8.05 7.53 4.26
CA ALA A 111 7.43 6.84 5.38
C ALA A 111 8.45 6.02 6.19
N GLY A 112 9.34 5.30 5.51
CA GLY A 112 10.43 4.55 6.15
C GLY A 112 11.35 5.45 6.97
N LEU A 113 11.78 6.58 6.40
CA LEU A 113 12.55 7.60 7.11
C LEU A 113 11.79 8.14 8.33
N ARG A 114 10.48 8.36 8.22
CA ARG A 114 9.65 8.83 9.34
C ARG A 114 9.56 7.81 10.50
N LEU A 115 9.51 6.51 10.19
CA LEU A 115 9.43 5.46 11.21
C LEU A 115 10.73 5.31 12.00
N VAL A 116 11.89 5.53 11.36
CA VAL A 116 13.21 5.44 12.02
C VAL A 116 13.68 6.77 12.61
N ARG A 117 13.06 7.89 12.24
CA ARG A 117 13.40 9.22 12.77
C ARG A 117 13.27 9.23 14.29
N GLU A 118 14.36 9.55 14.98
CA GLU A 118 14.34 9.75 16.41
C GLU A 118 13.30 10.80 16.80
N SER A 119 12.45 10.45 17.78
CA SER A 119 11.55 11.41 18.39
C SER A 119 12.41 12.36 19.21
N ARG A 120 12.83 13.48 18.60
CA ARG A 120 13.29 14.63 19.38
C ARG A 120 12.12 15.03 20.27
N GLY A 121 12.25 14.76 21.57
CA GLY A 121 11.31 15.25 22.56
C GLY A 121 11.20 16.76 22.39
N VAL A 122 9.98 17.25 22.24
CA VAL A 122 9.67 18.64 22.58
C VAL A 122 9.50 18.68 24.09
#